data_AF-A0A1V5G899-F1
#
_entry.id   AF-A0A1V5G899-F1
#
_cell.length_a   1.000
_cell.length_b   1.000
_cell.length_c   1.000
_cell.angle_alpha   90.00
_cell.angle_beta   90.00
_cell.angle_gamma   90.00
#
_symmetry.space_group_name_H-M   'P 1'
#
loop_
_entity.id
_entity.type
_entity.pdbx_description
1 polymer ?
#
loop_
_entity_poly.entity_id
_entity_poly.type
_entity_poly.pdbx_seq_one_letter_code
_entity_poly.pdbx_strand_id
1 'polypeptide(L)'
;MNKGATPTDTVRRILSFKGVLYLKHLLRGVKLGLFDDATAMEKFTKWSAEHDVHVKKRQEDAYRQKRARRTMPGRRPEPKAEGGGEA
;
A
#
# COMPACT_ATOMS: atom_id res chain seq x y z
N MET A 1 -18.42 0.14 -0.81
CA MET A 1 -18.98 -0.58 -1.98
C MET A 1 -20.20 -1.36 -1.56
N ASN A 2 -21.36 -0.72 -1.64
CA ASN A 2 -22.63 -1.24 -1.13
C ASN A 2 -23.63 -1.57 -2.24
N LYS A 3 -23.30 -1.26 -3.50
CA LYS A 3 -24.09 -1.55 -4.70
C LYS A 3 -23.15 -1.99 -5.83
N GLY A 4 -22.97 -3.29 -6.02
CA GLY A 4 -22.45 -3.98 -7.23
C GLY A 4 -21.14 -3.54 -7.93
N ALA A 5 -20.51 -2.44 -7.56
CA ALA A 5 -19.38 -1.88 -8.29
C ALA A 5 -18.13 -2.76 -8.10
N THR A 6 -17.62 -3.30 -9.20
CA THR A 6 -16.35 -4.02 -9.23
C THR A 6 -15.24 -3.02 -9.53
N PRO A 7 -14.31 -2.76 -8.59
CA PRO A 7 -13.25 -1.79 -8.82
C PRO A 7 -12.22 -2.40 -9.77
N THR A 8 -11.82 -1.64 -10.78
CA THR A 8 -10.65 -1.95 -11.61
C THR A 8 -9.38 -1.90 -10.75
N ASP A 9 -8.28 -2.49 -11.22
CA ASP A 9 -7.06 -2.67 -10.42
C ASP A 9 -6.51 -1.35 -9.85
N THR A 10 -6.43 -0.31 -10.70
CA THR A 10 -5.99 1.02 -10.28
C THR A 10 -6.91 1.63 -9.23
N VAL A 11 -8.24 1.51 -9.42
CA VAL A 11 -9.23 2.04 -8.48
C VAL A 11 -9.17 1.29 -7.16
N ARG A 12 -9.06 -0.05 -7.20
CA ARG A 12 -8.87 -0.88 -6.01
C ARG A 12 -7.62 -0.43 -5.25
N ARG A 13 -6.52 -0.17 -5.96
CA ARG A 13 -5.27 0.31 -5.34
C ARG A 13 -5.45 1.65 -4.66
N ILE A 14 -6.12 2.61 -5.29
CA ILE A 14 -6.42 3.93 -4.70
C ILE A 14 -7.32 3.78 -3.46
N LEU A 15 -8.37 2.96 -3.54
CA LEU A 15 -9.31 2.76 -2.43
C LEU A 15 -8.68 2.01 -1.25
N SER A 16 -7.80 1.04 -1.52
CA SER A 16 -7.00 0.38 -0.48
C SER A 16 -6.04 1.36 0.17
N PHE A 17 -5.35 2.18 -0.62
CA PHE A 17 -4.39 3.17 -0.13
C PHE A 17 -5.05 4.22 0.77
N LYS A 18 -6.21 4.74 0.36
CA LYS A 18 -6.99 5.68 1.18
C LYS A 18 -7.67 5.02 2.40
N GLY A 19 -7.63 3.69 2.53
CA GLY A 19 -8.26 2.98 3.65
C GLY A 19 -9.76 2.75 3.54
N VAL A 20 -10.40 3.15 2.44
CA VAL A 20 -11.86 3.05 2.26
C VAL A 20 -12.35 1.59 2.32
N LEU A 21 -11.55 0.66 1.76
CA LEU A 21 -11.88 -0.77 1.82
C LEU A 21 -11.72 -1.36 3.24
N TYR A 22 -10.76 -0.84 4.01
CA TYR A 22 -10.52 -1.26 5.39
C TYR A 22 -11.64 -0.77 6.32
N LEU A 23 -12.05 0.50 6.19
CA LEU A 23 -13.20 1.03 6.93
C LEU A 23 -14.48 0.25 6.62
N LYS A 24 -14.72 -0.10 5.34
CA LYS A 24 -15.87 -0.97 4.97
C LYS A 24 -15.80 -2.32 5.69
N HIS A 25 -14.62 -2.92 5.79
CA HIS A 25 -14.46 -4.20 6.48
C HIS A 25 -14.81 -4.08 7.98
N LEU A 26 -14.35 -3.02 8.64
CA LEU A 26 -14.66 -2.76 10.04
C LEU A 26 -16.16 -2.53 10.26
N LEU A 27 -16.80 -1.71 9.43
CA LEU A 27 -18.24 -1.47 9.50
C LEU A 27 -19.07 -2.73 9.21
N ARG A 28 -18.54 -3.67 8.40
CA ARG A 28 -19.17 -4.99 8.23
C ARG A 28 -19.13 -5.80 9.54
N GLY A 29 -18.03 -5.72 10.29
CA GLY A 29 -17.90 -6.31 11.63
C GLY A 29 -18.92 -5.73 12.62
N VAL A 30 -19.12 -4.41 12.59
CA VAL A 30 -20.13 -3.75 13.43
C VAL A 30 -21.54 -4.20 13.06
N LYS A 31 -21.88 -4.25 11.76
CA LYS A 31 -23.18 -4.74 11.30
C LYS A 31 -23.45 -6.19 11.72
N LEU A 32 -22.40 -6.99 11.89
CA LEU A 32 -22.48 -8.37 12.37
C LEU A 32 -22.45 -8.48 13.90
N GLY A 33 -22.33 -7.36 14.63
CA GLY A 33 -22.35 -7.31 16.09
C GLY A 33 -21.04 -7.74 16.76
N LEU A 34 -19.91 -7.79 16.04
CA LEU A 34 -18.62 -8.23 16.62
C LEU A 34 -17.98 -7.15 17.51
N PHE A 35 -18.23 -5.87 17.23
CA PHE A 35 -17.77 -4.72 18.00
C PHE A 35 -18.62 -3.48 17.64
N ASP A 36 -18.48 -2.40 18.40
CA ASP A 36 -19.21 -1.14 18.21
C ASP A 36 -18.53 -0.18 17.21
N ASP A 37 -19.28 0.82 16.77
CA ASP A 37 -18.77 1.83 15.82
C ASP A 37 -17.57 2.61 16.39
N ALA A 38 -17.51 2.81 17.72
CA ALA A 38 -16.38 3.51 18.34
C ALA A 38 -15.09 2.69 18.24
N THR A 39 -15.12 1.40 18.58
CA THR A 39 -13.95 0.50 18.41
C THR A 39 -13.53 0.40 16.95
N ALA A 40 -14.49 0.41 16.01
CA ALA A 40 -14.20 0.42 14.57
C ALA A 40 -13.37 1.66 14.19
N MET A 41 -13.78 2.84 14.64
CA MET A 41 -13.12 4.11 14.36
C MET A 41 -11.74 4.22 15.02
N GLU A 42 -11.59 3.68 16.23
CA GLU A 42 -10.29 3.62 16.92
C GLU A 42 -9.29 2.76 16.12
N LYS A 43 -9.70 1.55 15.73
CA LYS A 43 -8.89 0.64 14.89
C LYS A 43 -8.54 1.28 13.54
N PHE A 44 -9.48 2.00 12.93
CA PHE A 44 -9.23 2.71 11.69
C PHE A 44 -8.21 3.84 11.86
N THR A 45 -8.34 4.63 12.94
CA THR A 45 -7.44 5.74 13.24
C THR A 45 -6.02 5.24 13.49
N LYS A 46 -5.87 4.19 14.31
CA LYS A 46 -4.58 3.53 14.56
C LYS A 46 -3.93 3.05 13.26
N TRP A 47 -4.71 2.31 12.45
CA TRP A 47 -4.23 1.83 11.17
C TRP A 47 -3.83 2.98 10.23
N SER A 48 -4.60 4.07 10.17
CA SER A 48 -4.30 5.22 9.33
C SER A 48 -2.99 5.88 9.73
N ALA A 49 -2.75 6.07 11.03
CA ALA A 49 -1.51 6.63 11.53
C ALA A 49 -0.30 5.74 11.19
N GLU A 50 -0.41 4.43 11.40
CA GLU A 50 0.64 3.47 11.01
C GLU A 50 0.86 3.46 9.48
N HIS A 51 -0.21 3.56 8.70
CA HIS A 51 -0.14 3.61 7.24
C HIS A 51 0.61 4.86 6.76
N ASP A 52 0.30 6.03 7.31
CA ASP A 52 0.94 7.29 6.95
C ASP A 52 2.44 7.27 7.24
N VAL A 53 2.85 6.70 8.38
CA VAL A 53 4.26 6.48 8.72
C VAL A 53 4.95 5.59 7.69
N HIS A 54 4.32 4.46 7.32
CA HIS A 54 4.87 3.57 6.30
C HIS A 54 4.96 4.21 4.92
N VAL A 55 3.97 5.02 4.54
CA VAL A 55 3.96 5.76 3.27
C VAL A 55 5.09 6.79 3.26
N LYS A 56 5.23 7.57 4.32
CA LYS A 56 6.31 8.55 4.46
C LYS A 56 7.69 7.91 4.36
N LYS A 57 7.91 6.79 5.08
CA LYS A 57 9.15 6.01 4.98
C LYS A 57 9.43 5.57 3.55
N ARG A 58 8.43 5.03 2.85
CA ARG A 58 8.59 4.59 1.45
C ARG A 58 8.93 5.76 0.52
N GLN A 59 8.36 6.94 0.75
CA GLN A 59 8.68 8.15 -0.01
C GLN A 59 10.12 8.61 0.24
N GLU A 60 10.55 8.62 1.51
CA GLU A 60 11.92 8.98 1.89
C GLU A 60 12.95 8.00 1.31
N ASP A 61 12.69 6.69 1.36
CA ASP A 61 13.54 5.66 0.79
C ASP A 61 13.63 5.79 -0.74
N ALA A 62 12.50 6.04 -1.41
CA ALA A 62 12.47 6.28 -2.85
C ALA A 62 13.27 7.53 -3.24
N TYR A 63 13.14 8.61 -2.47
CA TYR A 63 13.91 9.84 -2.68
C TYR A 63 15.41 9.60 -2.48
N ARG A 64 15.79 8.91 -1.39
CA ARG A 64 17.18 8.54 -1.09
C ARG A 64 17.78 7.68 -2.19
N GLN A 65 17.05 6.68 -2.67
CA GLN A 65 17.48 5.81 -3.76
C GLN A 65 17.64 6.60 -5.07
N LYS A 66 16.72 7.51 -5.39
CA LYS A 66 16.84 8.39 -6.56
C LYS A 66 18.06 9.31 -6.46
N ARG A 67 18.34 9.86 -5.27
CA ARG A 67 19.52 10.69 -5.02
C ARG A 67 20.80 9.88 -5.16
N ALA A 68 20.88 8.70 -4.55
CA ALA A 68 22.03 7.80 -4.66
C ALA A 68 22.31 7.40 -6.12
N ARG A 69 21.27 7.09 -6.90
CA ARG A 69 21.40 6.81 -8.34
C ARG A 69 21.90 8.02 -9.14
N ARG A 70 21.51 9.24 -8.76
CA ARG A 70 21.96 10.47 -9.43
C ARG A 70 23.40 10.86 -9.08
N THR A 71 23.84 10.59 -7.86
CA THR A 71 25.21 10.89 -7.39
C THR A 71 26.27 9.97 -7.99
N MET A 72 25.87 8.82 -8.57
CA MET A 72 26.77 7.93 -9.31
C MET A 72 26.61 8.13 -10.82
N PRO A 73 27.41 8.99 -11.48
CA PRO A 73 27.43 9.05 -12.94
C PRO A 73 28.01 7.73 -13.50
N GLY A 74 27.25 7.04 -14.35
CA GLY A 74 27.84 6.06 -15.29
C GLY A 74 27.71 4.57 -14.98
N ARG A 75 26.94 4.09 -13.98
CA ARG A 75 26.69 2.64 -13.88
C ARG A 75 25.58 2.23 -14.85
N ARG A 76 25.95 1.92 -16.10
CA ARG A 76 25.10 1.13 -17.00
C ARG A 76 24.70 -0.14 -16.22
N PRO A 77 23.40 -0.41 -16.02
CA PRO A 77 23.02 -1.66 -15.38
C PRO A 77 23.48 -2.79 -16.30
N GLU A 78 24.49 -3.54 -15.88
CA GLU A 78 24.87 -4.81 -16.49
C GLU A 78 23.59 -5.66 -16.63
N PRO A 79 23.25 -6.15 -17.84
CA PRO A 79 22.15 -7.08 -17.96
C PRO A 79 22.48 -8.28 -17.07
N LYS A 80 21.55 -8.65 -16.18
CA LYS A 80 21.66 -9.91 -15.43
C LYS A 80 21.86 -11.01 -16.47
N ALA A 81 23.02 -11.66 -16.46
CA ALA A 81 23.25 -12.87 -17.23
C ALA A 81 22.17 -13.88 -16.80
N GLU A 82 21.19 -14.08 -17.67
CA GLU A 82 20.31 -15.24 -17.60
C GLU A 82 21.22 -16.47 -17.67
N GLY A 83 20.98 -17.39 -16.74
CA GLY A 83 21.80 -18.58 -16.56
C GLY A 83 21.94 -19.32 -17.89
N GLY A 84 23.20 -19.61 -18.25
CA GLY A 84 23.51 -20.55 -19.30
C GLY A 84 22.88 -21.90 -18.96
N GLY A 85 21.76 -22.19 -19.62
CA GLY A 85 21.35 -23.55 -19.88
C GLY A 85 22.11 -24.02 -21.11
N GLU A 86 23.09 -24.89 -20.92
CA GLU A 86 23.38 -26.05 -21.77
C GLU A 86 24.60 -26.81 -21.23
N ALA A 87 24.35 -28.03 -20.73
CA ALA A 87 25.15 -29.24 -20.90
C ALA A 87 24.43 -30.40 -20.17
#